data_AF-A0A815TJ21-F1
#
_entry.id   AF-A0A815TJ21-F1
#
_cell.length_a   1.000
_cell.length_b   1.000
_cell.length_c   1.000
_cell.angle_alpha   90.00
_cell.angle_beta   90.00
_cell.angle_gamma   90.00
#
_symmetry.space_group_name_H-M   'P 1'
#
loop_
_entity.id
_entity.type
_entity.pdbx_description
1 polymer ?
#
loop_
_entity_poly.entity_id
_entity_poly.type
_entity_poly.pdbx_seq_one_letter_code
_entity_poly.pdbx_strand_id
1 'polypeptide(L)'
;MSITAFPSSNSSTPNNSIAPWRSAIITEWNTRRAAEEEENQRPLFPLAMNPFGEDEILAMTEVLLTGRLTLGSQVEKAEKKFAETVGIPYAVMVNSGSSANLLAVSAITNKLRPIHCNSGDQVLVPAVCWSTSVFPLLQNGLCPVFVD
;
A
#
# COMPACT_ATOMS: atom_id res chain seq x y z
N MET A 1 16.72 34.63 -0.33
CA MET A 1 15.61 33.84 -0.90
C MET A 1 14.55 33.68 0.17
N SER A 2 13.45 34.41 0.04
CA SER A 2 12.39 34.48 1.04
C SER A 2 11.46 33.28 0.88
N ILE A 3 11.27 32.50 1.95
CA ILE A 3 10.31 31.41 1.99
C ILE A 3 8.97 32.05 2.38
N THR A 4 8.10 32.26 1.41
CA THR A 4 6.72 32.69 1.65
C THR A 4 5.92 31.52 2.22
N ALA A 5 5.49 31.68 3.48
CA ALA A 5 4.53 30.79 4.13
C ALA A 5 3.17 30.87 3.41
N PHE A 6 2.59 29.71 3.07
CA PHE A 6 1.21 29.63 2.57
C PHE A 6 0.22 29.88 3.70
N PRO A 7 -0.89 30.60 3.47
CA PRO A 7 -1.87 30.88 4.51
C PRO A 7 -2.63 29.61 4.90
N SER A 8 -2.81 29.43 6.21
CA SER A 8 -3.69 28.42 6.79
C SER A 8 -5.15 28.82 6.57
N SER A 9 -5.88 28.05 5.76
CA SER A 9 -7.33 28.21 5.60
C SER A 9 -8.05 27.42 6.70
N ASN A 10 -8.47 28.13 7.75
CA ASN A 10 -9.59 27.70 8.58
C ASN A 10 -10.84 28.44 8.08
N SER A 11 -11.80 27.72 7.50
CA SER A 11 -13.20 28.16 7.49
C SER A 11 -14.14 26.96 7.47
N SER A 12 -14.79 26.78 8.61
CA SER A 12 -15.84 25.82 8.90
C SER A 12 -17.17 26.27 8.31
N THR A 13 -17.72 25.49 7.37
CA THR A 13 -19.17 25.33 7.16
C THR A 13 -19.46 23.89 6.71
N PRO A 14 -20.37 23.13 7.35
CA PRO A 14 -20.78 21.82 6.85
C PRO A 14 -21.84 22.05 5.77
N ASN A 15 -21.40 22.40 4.56
CA ASN A 15 -22.28 22.43 3.41
C ASN A 15 -22.48 20.97 2.94
N ASN A 16 -23.64 20.39 3.24
CA ASN A 16 -23.97 18.99 2.98
C ASN A 16 -24.23 18.69 1.47
N SER A 17 -23.66 19.50 0.58
CA SER A 17 -23.70 19.27 -0.87
C SER A 17 -22.41 18.56 -1.28
N ILE A 18 -22.55 17.33 -1.80
CA ILE A 18 -21.44 16.60 -2.43
C ILE A 18 -20.79 17.52 -3.48
N ALA A 19 -19.47 17.69 -3.41
CA ALA A 19 -18.75 18.55 -4.33
C ALA A 19 -19.00 18.11 -5.79
N PRO A 20 -19.28 19.03 -6.74
CA PRO A 20 -19.74 18.66 -8.09
C PRO A 20 -18.83 17.67 -8.84
N TRP A 21 -17.51 17.75 -8.61
CA TRP A 21 -16.54 16.86 -9.23
C TRP A 21 -16.67 15.40 -8.77
N ARG A 22 -17.12 15.15 -7.53
CA ARG A 22 -17.26 13.78 -7.01
C ARG A 22 -18.37 13.04 -7.75
N SER A 23 -19.53 13.68 -7.89
CA SER A 23 -20.66 13.11 -8.63
C SER A 23 -20.33 12.88 -10.09
N ALA A 24 -19.59 13.80 -10.73
CA ALA A 24 -19.14 13.63 -12.11
C ALA A 24 -18.22 12.41 -12.27
N ILE A 25 -17.26 12.22 -11.35
CA ILE A 25 -16.32 11.08 -11.41
C ILE A 25 -17.04 9.76 -11.14
N ILE A 26 -17.92 9.70 -10.15
CA ILE A 26 -18.73 8.50 -9.89
C ILE A 26 -19.57 8.13 -11.11
N THR A 27 -20.23 9.13 -11.72
CA THR A 27 -21.07 8.92 -12.91
C THR A 27 -20.25 8.34 -14.07
N GLU A 28 -19.09 8.91 -14.34
CA GLU A 28 -18.17 8.43 -15.38
C GLU A 28 -17.65 7.01 -15.07
N TRP A 29 -17.25 6.77 -13.81
CA TRP A 29 -16.78 5.46 -13.36
C TRP A 29 -17.85 4.38 -13.59
N ASN A 30 -19.08 4.61 -13.12
CA ASN A 30 -20.19 3.67 -13.24
C ASN A 30 -20.58 3.41 -14.70
N THR A 31 -20.56 4.45 -15.54
CA THR A 31 -20.82 4.33 -16.99
C THR A 31 -19.83 3.38 -17.64
N ARG A 32 -18.53 3.48 -17.30
CA ARG A 32 -17.50 2.58 -17.83
C ARG A 32 -17.62 1.15 -17.30
N ARG A 33 -17.98 0.97 -16.02
CA ARG A 33 -18.18 -0.36 -15.43
C ARG A 33 -19.36 -1.09 -16.10
N ALA A 34 -20.47 -0.41 -16.31
CA ALA A 34 -21.64 -0.99 -16.99
C ALA A 34 -21.31 -1.45 -18.42
N ALA A 35 -20.53 -0.66 -19.18
CA ALA A 35 -20.09 -1.03 -20.52
C ALA A 35 -19.20 -2.29 -20.54
N GLU A 36 -18.31 -2.45 -19.55
CA GLU A 36 -17.44 -3.64 -19.42
C GLU A 36 -18.23 -4.91 -19.07
N GLU A 37 -19.30 -4.79 -18.28
CA GLU A 37 -20.19 -5.90 -17.95
C GLU A 37 -21.00 -6.37 -19.17
N GLU A 38 -21.47 -5.44 -20.00
CA GLU A 38 -22.16 -5.76 -21.26
C GLU A 38 -21.25 -6.43 -22.30
N GLU A 39 -19.96 -6.10 -22.33
CA GLU A 39 -18.97 -6.75 -23.21
C GLU A 39 -18.65 -8.18 -22.75
N ASN A 40 -18.64 -8.43 -21.44
CA ASN A 40 -18.27 -9.71 -20.83
C ASN A 40 -19.43 -10.73 -20.71
N GLN A 41 -20.30 -10.83 -21.71
CA GLN A 41 -21.44 -11.77 -21.72
C GLN A 41 -21.07 -13.27 -21.76
N ARG A 42 -19.77 -13.62 -21.78
CA ARG A 42 -19.30 -15.01 -21.68
C ARG A 42 -18.90 -15.32 -20.24
N PRO A 43 -19.21 -16.50 -19.68
CA PRO A 43 -18.78 -16.85 -18.33
C PRO A 43 -17.25 -16.91 -18.29
N LEU A 44 -16.65 -15.86 -17.73
CA LEU A 44 -15.23 -15.77 -17.44
C LEU A 44 -15.03 -16.18 -15.97
N PHE A 45 -14.07 -17.07 -15.73
CA PHE A 45 -13.64 -17.45 -14.39
C PHE A 45 -12.21 -16.96 -14.16
N PRO A 46 -12.01 -15.62 -14.03
CA PRO A 46 -10.68 -15.07 -13.83
C PRO A 46 -10.15 -15.41 -12.44
N LEU A 47 -8.83 -15.51 -12.30
CA LEU A 47 -8.18 -15.75 -11.02
C LEU A 47 -8.30 -14.54 -10.06
N ALA A 48 -8.48 -13.33 -10.60
CA ALA A 48 -8.63 -12.10 -9.84
C ALA A 48 -9.66 -11.18 -10.49
N MET A 49 -10.32 -10.36 -9.68
CA MET A 49 -11.32 -9.37 -10.10
C MET A 49 -10.84 -7.97 -9.75
N ASN A 50 -11.45 -6.96 -10.37
CA ASN A 50 -11.19 -5.56 -10.02
C ASN A 50 -11.71 -5.28 -8.58
N PRO A 51 -10.85 -4.91 -7.63
CA PRO A 51 -11.26 -4.64 -6.26
C PRO A 51 -11.74 -3.19 -6.04
N PHE A 52 -11.62 -2.31 -7.03
CA PHE A 52 -11.91 -0.88 -6.88
C PHE A 52 -13.40 -0.58 -6.99
N GLY A 53 -13.92 0.20 -6.04
CA GLY A 53 -15.25 0.80 -6.06
C GLY A 53 -15.21 2.33 -6.15
N GLU A 54 -16.37 2.95 -5.94
CA GLU A 54 -16.52 4.42 -5.97
C GLU A 54 -15.61 5.11 -4.94
N ASP A 55 -15.50 4.54 -3.75
CA ASP A 55 -14.70 5.09 -2.64
C ASP A 55 -13.21 5.15 -2.98
N GLU A 56 -12.65 4.10 -3.59
CA GLU A 56 -11.24 4.10 -3.98
C GLU A 56 -10.95 5.13 -5.06
N ILE A 57 -11.83 5.27 -6.06
CA ILE A 57 -11.64 6.23 -7.15
C ILE A 57 -11.74 7.67 -6.64
N LEU A 58 -12.66 7.93 -5.72
CA LEU A 58 -12.74 9.23 -5.06
C LEU A 58 -11.50 9.51 -4.21
N ALA A 59 -11.03 8.55 -3.42
CA ALA A 59 -9.83 8.70 -2.60
C ALA A 59 -8.58 8.96 -3.44
N MET A 60 -8.41 8.26 -4.56
CA MET A 60 -7.33 8.50 -5.53
C MET A 60 -7.42 9.91 -6.11
N THR A 61 -8.62 10.33 -6.53
CA THR A 61 -8.84 11.66 -7.08
C THR A 61 -8.55 12.75 -6.05
N GLU A 62 -8.96 12.59 -4.80
CA GLU A 62 -8.64 13.55 -3.74
C GLU A 62 -7.14 13.79 -3.64
N VAL A 63 -6.33 12.72 -3.67
CA VAL A 63 -4.87 12.82 -3.66
C VAL A 63 -4.35 13.57 -4.89
N LEU A 64 -4.87 13.25 -6.09
CA LEU A 64 -4.49 13.95 -7.32
C LEU A 64 -4.78 15.46 -7.22
N LEU A 65 -5.94 15.84 -6.69
CA LEU A 65 -6.35 17.23 -6.53
C LEU A 65 -5.50 17.99 -5.50
N THR A 66 -4.82 17.31 -4.57
CA THR A 66 -3.87 17.96 -3.66
C THR A 66 -2.54 18.36 -4.33
N GLY A 67 -2.21 17.75 -5.47
CA GLY A 67 -0.90 17.90 -6.12
C GLY A 67 0.28 17.25 -5.39
N ARG A 68 0.07 16.64 -4.21
CA ARG A 68 1.12 15.95 -3.44
C ARG A 68 1.02 14.44 -3.63
N LEU A 69 1.83 13.91 -4.55
CA LEU A 69 1.82 12.50 -4.94
C LEU A 69 2.87 11.63 -4.21
N THR A 70 3.78 12.26 -3.47
CA THR A 70 4.78 11.56 -2.65
C THR A 70 4.20 11.18 -1.28
N LEU A 71 4.91 10.32 -0.54
CA LEU A 71 4.51 9.86 0.80
C LEU A 71 4.03 11.03 1.67
N GLY A 72 2.86 10.83 2.28
CA GLY A 72 2.15 11.88 3.00
C GLY A 72 1.07 11.33 3.92
N SER A 73 0.14 12.20 4.31
CA SER A 73 -0.86 11.91 5.36
C SER A 73 -1.76 10.72 5.06
N GLN A 74 -2.02 10.40 3.78
CA GLN A 74 -2.82 9.21 3.45
C GLN A 74 -2.09 7.91 3.77
N VAL A 75 -0.77 7.87 3.59
CA VAL A 75 0.05 6.70 3.97
C VAL A 75 0.06 6.53 5.49
N GLU A 76 0.29 7.61 6.24
CA GLU A 76 0.28 7.60 7.72
C GLU A 76 -1.07 7.10 8.26
N LYS A 77 -2.19 7.56 7.68
CA LYS A 77 -3.52 7.08 8.03
C LYS A 77 -3.70 5.60 7.72
N ALA A 78 -3.24 5.14 6.55
CA ALA A 78 -3.32 3.75 6.15
C ALA A 78 -2.49 2.85 7.08
N GLU A 79 -1.27 3.26 7.44
CA GLU A 79 -0.40 2.56 8.40
C GLU A 79 -1.07 2.45 9.77
N LYS A 80 -1.57 3.57 10.31
CA LYS A 80 -2.28 3.57 11.60
C LYS A 80 -3.50 2.65 11.56
N LYS A 81 -4.32 2.76 10.51
CA LYS A 81 -5.53 1.93 10.37
C LYS A 81 -5.19 0.45 10.20
N PHE A 82 -4.13 0.13 9.47
CA PHE A 82 -3.64 -1.23 9.31
C PHE A 82 -3.16 -1.81 10.65
N ALA A 83 -2.36 -1.05 11.40
CA ALA A 83 -1.88 -1.45 12.72
C ALA A 83 -3.04 -1.73 13.69
N GLU A 84 -4.04 -0.85 13.72
CA GLU A 84 -5.26 -1.02 14.51
C GLU A 84 -6.07 -2.26 14.09
N THR A 85 -6.20 -2.50 12.79
CA THR A 85 -6.99 -3.62 12.25
C THR A 85 -6.35 -4.97 12.55
N VAL A 86 -5.03 -5.06 12.47
CA VAL A 86 -4.27 -6.29 12.76
C VAL A 86 -4.03 -6.49 14.26
N GLY A 87 -4.10 -5.41 15.05
CA GLY A 87 -3.85 -5.45 16.50
C GLY A 87 -2.36 -5.39 16.87
N ILE A 88 -1.54 -4.70 16.06
CA ILE A 88 -0.10 -4.53 16.27
C ILE A 88 0.22 -3.06 16.59
N PRO A 89 1.33 -2.76 17.29
CA PRO A 89 1.63 -1.39 17.70
C PRO A 89 2.07 -0.48 16.54
N TYR A 90 2.64 -1.04 15.48
CA TYR A 90 3.22 -0.29 14.36
C TYR A 90 2.98 -1.00 13.03
N ALA A 91 2.81 -0.23 11.97
CA ALA A 91 2.83 -0.70 10.58
C ALA A 91 3.62 0.29 9.73
N VAL A 92 4.28 -0.23 8.69
CA VAL A 92 5.04 0.58 7.73
C VAL A 92 4.63 0.17 6.32
N MET A 93 4.12 1.12 5.55
CA MET A 93 3.73 0.92 4.17
C MET A 93 4.96 1.00 3.27
N VAL A 94 5.09 0.05 2.36
CA VAL A 94 6.13 0.00 1.34
C VAL A 94 5.49 -0.24 -0.03
N ASN A 95 6.27 -0.08 -1.09
CA ASN A 95 5.76 -0.17 -2.46
C ASN A 95 5.31 -1.59 -2.90
N SER A 96 5.66 -2.64 -2.16
CA SER A 96 5.26 -4.03 -2.44
C SER A 96 5.52 -4.96 -1.25
N GLY A 97 4.89 -6.13 -1.23
CA GLY A 97 5.20 -7.19 -0.26
C GLY A 97 6.65 -7.69 -0.35
N SER A 98 7.24 -7.71 -1.54
CA SER A 98 8.65 -8.07 -1.74
C SER A 98 9.60 -7.10 -1.03
N SER A 99 9.32 -5.79 -1.11
CA SER A 99 10.09 -4.78 -0.38
C SER A 99 9.87 -4.86 1.13
N ALA A 100 8.69 -5.31 1.57
CA ALA A 100 8.42 -5.54 2.99
C ALA A 100 9.32 -6.66 3.53
N ASN A 101 9.44 -7.78 2.79
CA ASN A 101 10.37 -8.86 3.14
C ASN A 101 11.82 -8.38 3.14
N LEU A 102 12.22 -7.60 2.13
CA LEU A 102 13.56 -7.02 2.08
C LEU A 102 13.85 -6.15 3.31
N LEU A 103 12.96 -5.21 3.63
CA LEU A 103 13.14 -4.31 4.77
C LEU A 103 13.16 -5.07 6.09
N ALA A 104 12.29 -6.08 6.26
CA ALA A 104 12.25 -6.90 7.45
C ALA A 104 13.57 -7.65 7.67
N VAL A 105 14.10 -8.31 6.62
CA VAL A 105 15.37 -9.04 6.72
C VAL A 105 16.54 -8.08 6.94
N SER A 106 16.60 -6.97 6.20
CA SER A 106 17.65 -5.96 6.40
C SER A 106 17.60 -5.32 7.78
N ALA A 107 16.42 -5.20 8.40
CA ALA A 107 16.30 -4.69 9.76
C ALA A 107 16.81 -5.67 10.83
N ILE A 108 16.74 -6.99 10.60
CA ILE A 108 17.26 -8.00 11.54
C ILE A 108 18.75 -8.29 11.34
N THR A 109 19.32 -8.00 10.17
CA THR A 109 20.77 -8.12 9.89
C THR A 109 21.54 -6.81 10.11
N ASN A 110 20.86 -5.74 10.51
CA ASN A 110 21.48 -4.43 10.71
C ASN A 110 22.45 -4.45 11.91
N LYS A 111 23.75 -4.28 11.62
CA LYS A 111 24.85 -4.26 12.60
C LYS A 111 24.76 -3.14 13.65
N LEU A 112 23.94 -2.12 13.41
CA LEU A 112 23.68 -1.06 14.38
C LEU A 112 22.77 -1.54 15.53
N ARG A 113 22.10 -2.69 15.38
CA ARG A 113 21.28 -3.27 16.45
C ARG A 113 22.14 -4.10 17.40
N PRO A 114 21.85 -4.06 18.71
CA PRO A 114 22.58 -4.86 19.69
C PRO A 114 22.39 -6.36 19.49
N ILE A 115 21.20 -6.76 19.01
CA ILE A 115 20.86 -8.13 18.63
C ILE A 115 20.52 -8.11 17.13
N HIS A 116 21.30 -8.85 16.35
CA HIS A 116 21.15 -8.98 14.90
C HIS A 116 21.62 -10.35 14.44
N CYS A 117 21.13 -10.79 13.28
CA CYS A 117 21.63 -11.96 12.58
C CYS A 117 22.93 -11.62 11.84
N ASN A 118 23.85 -12.58 11.81
CA ASN A 118 25.13 -12.48 11.12
C ASN A 118 25.07 -13.13 9.74
N SER A 119 25.98 -12.71 8.86
CA SER A 119 26.17 -13.41 7.59
C SER A 119 26.54 -14.88 7.86
N GLY A 120 25.89 -15.79 7.14
CA GLY A 120 26.05 -17.23 7.29
C GLY A 120 25.03 -17.87 8.23
N ASP A 121 24.28 -17.08 9.02
CA ASP A 121 23.23 -17.63 9.90
C ASP A 121 22.15 -18.35 9.08
N GLN A 122 21.70 -19.48 9.60
CA GLN A 122 20.70 -20.32 8.96
C GLN A 122 19.27 -19.85 9.28
N VAL A 123 18.42 -19.81 8.27
CA VAL A 123 17.00 -19.43 8.39
C VAL A 123 16.15 -20.54 7.80
N LEU A 124 15.24 -21.09 8.61
CA LEU A 124 14.31 -22.11 8.14
C LEU A 124 13.25 -21.48 7.23
N VAL A 125 12.99 -22.10 6.08
CA VAL A 125 12.00 -21.64 5.10
C VAL A 125 11.17 -22.83 4.62
N PRO A 126 9.83 -22.73 4.48
CA PRO A 126 9.04 -23.80 3.89
C PRO A 126 9.42 -24.05 2.42
N ALA A 127 9.33 -25.31 1.97
CA ALA A 127 9.61 -25.71 0.59
C ALA A 127 8.70 -25.01 -0.44
N VAL A 128 7.50 -24.62 -0.02
CA VAL A 128 6.53 -23.87 -0.85
C VAL A 128 6.36 -22.46 -0.32
N CYS A 129 6.86 -21.48 -1.07
CA CYS A 129 6.68 -20.06 -0.78
C CYS A 129 6.80 -19.23 -2.06
N TRP A 130 6.63 -17.92 -1.94
CA TRP A 130 6.90 -17.00 -3.05
C TRP A 130 8.41 -16.70 -3.13
N SER A 131 8.92 -16.42 -4.33
CA SER A 131 10.36 -16.23 -4.58
C SER A 131 10.99 -15.16 -3.68
N THR A 132 10.28 -14.06 -3.42
CA THR A 132 10.76 -12.96 -2.58
C THR A 132 10.62 -13.21 -1.08
N SER A 133 10.21 -14.40 -0.66
CA SER A 133 10.42 -14.90 0.71
C SER A 133 11.86 -15.39 0.92
N VAL A 134 12.56 -15.80 -0.14
CA VAL A 134 13.92 -16.36 -0.07
C VAL A 134 14.98 -15.34 -0.46
N PHE A 135 14.76 -14.56 -1.52
CA PHE A 135 15.79 -13.67 -2.06
C PHE A 135 16.35 -12.66 -1.06
N PRO A 136 15.54 -12.01 -0.18
CA PRO A 136 16.07 -11.13 0.85
C PRO A 136 17.06 -11.79 1.81
N LEU A 137 16.88 -13.09 2.10
CA LEU A 137 17.79 -13.83 2.98
C LEU A 137 19.18 -13.88 2.36
N LEU A 138 19.26 -14.31 1.08
CA LEU A 138 20.50 -14.38 0.33
C LEU A 138 21.15 -12.99 0.15
N GLN A 139 20.35 -11.97 -0.19
CA GLN A 139 20.83 -10.59 -0.36
C GLN A 139 21.44 -10.01 0.91
N ASN A 140 20.98 -10.45 2.08
CA ASN A 140 21.50 -10.05 3.38
C ASN A 140 22.51 -11.04 3.98
N GLY A 141 23.01 -11.99 3.17
CA GLY A 141 24.07 -12.93 3.56
C GLY A 141 23.61 -14.07 4.47
N LEU A 142 22.30 -14.28 4.63
CA LEU A 142 21.75 -15.41 5.38
C LEU A 142 21.67 -16.68 4.51
N CYS A 143 21.63 -17.84 5.16
CA CYS A 143 21.57 -19.14 4.50
C CYS A 143 20.17 -19.78 4.67
N PRO A 144 19.33 -19.83 3.63
CA PRO A 144 18.04 -20.52 3.69
C PRO A 144 18.24 -22.03 3.85
N VAL A 145 17.51 -22.63 4.80
CA VAL A 145 17.42 -24.08 4.99
C VAL A 145 15.96 -24.48 4.77
N PHE A 146 15.70 -25.18 3.67
CA PHE A 146 14.35 -25.58 3.30
C PHE A 146 13.84 -26.73 4.17
N VAL A 147 12.59 -26.60 4.61
CA VAL A 147 11.86 -27.59 5.41
C VAL A 147 10.56 -27.94 4.68
N ASP A 148 10.24 -29.23 4.60
CA ASP A 148 9.01 -29.76 3.98
C ASP A 148 7.78 -29.53 4.88
#